data_AF-A0A3A1NZH4-F1
#
_entry.id   AF-A0A3A1NZH4-F1
#
_cell.length_a   1.000
_cell.length_b   1.000
_cell.length_c   1.000
_cell.angle_alpha   90.00
_cell.angle_beta   90.00
_cell.angle_gamma   90.00
#
_symmetry.space_group_name_H-M   'P 1'
#
loop_
_entity.id
_entity.type
_entity.pdbx_description
1 polymer ?
#
loop_
_entity_poly.entity_id
_entity_poly.type
_entity_poly.pdbx_seq_one_letter_code
_entity_poly.pdbx_strand_id
1 'polypeptide(L)'
;LVRAVVAVEPLGPPFAAISGALPYGITHAPLSFDPPLAEGDTLASADQPSPGEGLVAYKVQAEPARRLPNLAQMPIVVVTAEASWMAGDNHAMVHFLAQAGCRVEHLRLEDRGIHGNGHAMQLERNSDQIAALLSGWIGEQDLTNS
;
A
#
# COMPACT_ATOMS: atom_id res chain seq x y z
N LEU A 1 -3.29 18.49 -9.55
CA LEU A 1 -2.20 17.50 -9.41
C LEU A 1 -2.33 16.84 -8.03
N VAL A 2 -2.06 15.53 -7.93
CA VAL A 2 -2.01 14.81 -6.64
C VAL A 2 -0.65 15.08 -5.97
N ARG A 3 -0.64 15.31 -4.65
CA ARG A 3 0.55 15.70 -3.88
C ARG A 3 1.07 14.61 -2.95
N ALA A 4 0.18 13.73 -2.49
CA ALA A 4 0.47 12.58 -1.64
C ALA A 4 -0.65 11.55 -1.78
N VAL A 5 -0.37 10.31 -1.39
CA VAL A 5 -1.38 9.24 -1.30
C VAL A 5 -1.44 8.71 0.12
N VAL A 6 -2.62 8.75 0.71
CA VAL A 6 -2.92 8.08 1.98
C VAL A 6 -3.79 6.86 1.65
N ALA A 7 -3.18 5.69 1.64
CA ALA A 7 -3.86 4.42 1.40
C ALA A 7 -4.28 3.83 2.75
N VAL A 8 -5.53 4.09 3.14
CA VAL A 8 -6.11 3.56 4.38
C VAL A 8 -6.64 2.16 4.12
N GLU A 9 -5.92 1.16 4.60
CA GLU A 9 -6.18 -0.27 4.36
C GLU A 9 -6.52 -0.60 2.91
N PRO A 10 -5.58 -0.36 1.98
CA PRO A 10 -5.79 -0.67 0.58
C PRO A 10 -6.07 -2.16 0.40
N LEU A 11 -6.90 -2.45 -0.60
CA LEU A 11 -7.16 -3.81 -1.05
C LEU A 11 -5.85 -4.51 -1.42
N GLY A 12 -5.63 -5.69 -0.85
CA GLY A 12 -4.48 -6.54 -1.10
C GLY A 12 -4.81 -8.02 -0.92
N PRO A 13 -3.77 -8.88 -0.91
CA PRO A 13 -2.39 -8.55 -1.27
C PRO A 13 -2.23 -8.28 -2.77
N PRO A 14 -1.09 -7.73 -3.23
CA PRO A 14 -0.81 -7.60 -4.64
C PRO A 14 -0.99 -8.94 -5.39
N PHE A 15 -1.48 -8.87 -6.63
CA PHE A 15 -1.82 -9.97 -7.54
C PHE A 15 -2.99 -10.87 -7.13
N ALA A 16 -3.24 -11.04 -5.83
CA ALA A 16 -4.12 -12.09 -5.30
C ALA A 16 -5.16 -11.54 -4.30
N ALA A 17 -5.72 -10.36 -4.59
CA ALA A 17 -6.73 -9.76 -3.74
C ALA A 17 -8.01 -10.61 -3.64
N ILE A 18 -8.72 -10.48 -2.52
CA ILE A 18 -9.95 -11.25 -2.26
C ILE A 18 -11.06 -10.99 -3.30
N SER A 19 -11.06 -9.80 -3.93
CA SER A 19 -12.00 -9.44 -4.99
C SER A 19 -11.64 -10.02 -6.36
N GLY A 20 -10.51 -10.75 -6.47
CA GLY A 20 -10.00 -11.32 -7.70
C GLY A 20 -8.60 -10.83 -8.08
N ALA A 21 -8.09 -11.38 -9.17
CA ALA A 21 -6.72 -11.12 -9.62
C ALA A 21 -6.50 -9.64 -9.97
N LEU A 22 -5.33 -9.14 -9.55
CA LEU A 22 -4.81 -7.81 -9.87
C LEU A 22 -3.65 -7.99 -10.86
N PRO A 23 -3.90 -8.09 -12.18
CA PRO A 23 -2.87 -8.39 -13.18
C PRO A 23 -1.73 -7.37 -13.24
N TYR A 24 -1.93 -6.16 -12.71
CA TYR A 24 -0.93 -5.11 -12.63
C TYR A 24 -0.41 -4.91 -11.20
N GLY A 25 -0.43 -5.99 -10.41
CA GLY A 25 0.02 -6.03 -9.03
C GLY A 25 -1.02 -5.46 -8.07
N ILE A 26 -1.32 -4.17 -8.19
CA ILE A 26 -2.19 -3.45 -7.22
C ILE A 26 -3.48 -2.92 -7.84
N THR A 27 -3.65 -3.10 -9.16
CA THR A 27 -4.82 -2.67 -9.91
C THR A 27 -5.24 -3.70 -10.95
N HIS A 28 -6.51 -3.61 -11.37
CA HIS A 28 -7.02 -4.39 -12.50
C HIS A 28 -6.81 -3.71 -13.85
N ALA A 29 -6.67 -2.38 -13.87
CA ALA A 29 -6.30 -1.60 -15.05
C ALA A 29 -4.78 -1.37 -15.10
N PRO A 30 -4.18 -1.27 -16.30
CA PRO A 30 -2.75 -1.03 -16.44
C PRO A 30 -2.34 0.33 -15.85
N LEU A 31 -1.19 0.34 -15.19
CA LEU A 31 -0.50 1.56 -14.73
C LEU A 31 0.62 1.93 -15.71
N SER A 32 1.12 3.16 -15.60
CA SER A 32 2.31 3.59 -16.33
C SER A 32 3.56 3.01 -15.68
N PHE A 33 4.02 1.86 -16.18
CA PHE A 33 5.25 1.21 -15.75
C PHE A 33 6.47 1.72 -16.53
N ASP A 34 7.65 1.64 -15.91
CA ASP A 34 8.95 1.86 -16.54
C ASP A 34 9.90 0.69 -16.22
N PRO A 35 10.33 -0.11 -17.22
CA PRO A 35 9.94 -0.04 -18.63
C PRO A 35 8.43 -0.30 -18.84
N PRO A 36 7.81 0.19 -19.93
CA PRO A 36 6.40 -0.02 -20.21
C PRO A 36 6.09 -1.50 -20.50
N LEU A 37 4.88 -1.93 -20.14
CA LEU A 37 4.34 -3.23 -20.56
C LEU A 37 3.94 -3.16 -22.04
N ALA A 38 4.06 -4.28 -22.76
CA ALA A 38 3.49 -4.37 -24.10
C ALA A 38 1.96 -4.44 -24.02
N GLU A 39 1.30 -4.18 -25.15
CA GLU A 39 -0.15 -4.30 -25.22
C GLU A 39 -0.61 -5.74 -24.89
N GLY A 40 -1.52 -5.86 -23.92
CA GLY A 40 -2.04 -7.15 -23.46
C GLY A 40 -1.18 -7.87 -22.41
N ASP A 41 0.02 -7.37 -22.10
CA ASP A 41 0.87 -7.95 -21.06
C ASP A 41 0.35 -7.64 -19.65
N THR A 42 0.73 -8.52 -18.72
CA THR A 42 0.51 -8.35 -17.28
C THR A 42 1.84 -8.43 -16.53
N LEU A 43 1.87 -8.04 -15.27
CA LEU A 43 3.08 -8.16 -14.47
C LEU A 43 3.35 -9.62 -14.10
N ALA A 44 4.59 -10.07 -14.30
CA ALA A 44 5.07 -11.31 -13.71
C ALA A 44 5.20 -11.13 -12.19
N SER A 45 4.85 -12.17 -11.43
CA SER A 45 4.94 -12.17 -9.97
C SER A 45 5.89 -13.23 -9.43
N ALA A 46 6.42 -12.99 -8.24
CA ALA A 46 7.22 -13.94 -7.46
C ALA A 46 6.60 -14.10 -6.07
N ASP A 47 6.57 -15.35 -5.58
CA ASP A 47 6.12 -15.67 -4.23
C ASP A 47 7.16 -15.24 -3.18
N GLN A 48 6.65 -14.74 -2.06
CA GLN A 48 7.42 -14.40 -0.87
C GLN A 48 6.87 -15.19 0.32
N PRO A 49 7.75 -15.75 1.17
CA PRO A 49 7.30 -16.39 2.40
C PRO A 49 6.67 -15.35 3.33
N SER A 50 5.86 -15.83 4.29
CA SER A 50 5.42 -14.97 5.39
C SER A 50 6.63 -14.43 6.15
N PRO A 51 6.71 -13.13 6.42
CA PRO A 51 7.85 -12.52 7.12
C PRO A 51 7.77 -12.68 8.65
N GLY A 52 6.68 -13.22 9.20
CA GLY A 52 6.55 -13.38 10.65
C GLY A 52 5.16 -13.86 11.09
N GLU A 53 5.02 -14.01 12.41
CA GLU A 53 3.75 -14.40 13.02
C GLU A 53 2.64 -13.38 12.72
N GLY A 54 1.43 -13.88 12.45
CA GLY A 54 0.28 -13.05 12.10
C GLY A 54 0.29 -12.45 10.68
N LEU A 55 1.36 -12.68 9.90
CA LEU A 55 1.49 -12.21 8.52
C LEU A 55 1.36 -13.37 7.53
N VAL A 56 0.88 -13.07 6.33
CA VAL A 56 0.65 -14.08 5.28
C VAL A 56 1.79 -14.14 4.28
N ALA A 57 1.99 -15.30 3.64
CA ALA A 57 2.78 -15.38 2.42
C ALA A 57 2.08 -14.60 1.29
N TYR A 58 2.85 -13.99 0.39
CA TYR A 58 2.33 -13.00 -0.56
C TYR A 58 3.10 -13.00 -1.87
N LYS A 59 2.66 -12.18 -2.82
CA LYS A 59 3.31 -12.00 -4.13
C LYS A 59 3.81 -10.58 -4.30
N VAL A 60 4.96 -10.44 -4.97
CA VAL A 60 5.55 -9.17 -5.44
C VAL A 60 5.90 -9.29 -6.92
N GLN A 61 6.45 -8.24 -7.55
CA GLN A 61 6.91 -8.35 -8.93
C GLN A 61 8.07 -9.35 -9.02
N ALA A 62 8.12 -10.14 -10.08
CA ALA A 62 9.33 -10.87 -10.42
C ALA A 62 10.43 -9.87 -10.83
N GLU A 63 11.68 -10.12 -10.41
CA GLU A 63 12.81 -9.26 -10.75
C GLU A 63 13.28 -9.47 -12.21
N PRO A 64 13.74 -8.42 -12.92
CA PRO A 64 13.81 -7.03 -12.46
C PRO A 64 12.43 -6.37 -12.39
N ALA A 65 12.11 -5.78 -11.25
CA ALA A 65 10.82 -5.12 -11.05
C ALA A 65 10.70 -3.85 -11.90
N ARG A 66 9.49 -3.60 -12.39
CA ARG A 66 9.18 -2.37 -13.13
C ARG A 66 8.86 -1.26 -12.14
N ARG A 67 9.28 -0.04 -12.48
CA ARG A 67 9.00 1.15 -11.68
C ARG A 67 7.65 1.74 -12.00
N LEU A 68 7.08 2.48 -11.04
CA LEU A 68 5.89 3.29 -11.20
C LEU A 68 6.28 4.77 -11.13
N PRO A 69 6.87 5.37 -12.18
CA PRO A 69 7.42 6.72 -12.15
C PRO A 69 6.41 7.77 -11.70
N ASN A 70 5.13 7.61 -12.08
CA ASN A 70 4.08 8.55 -11.71
C ASN A 70 3.73 8.50 -10.22
N LEU A 71 3.88 7.37 -9.54
CA LEU A 71 3.67 7.25 -8.10
C LEU A 71 4.95 7.55 -7.31
N ALA A 72 6.11 7.22 -7.89
CA ALA A 72 7.41 7.46 -7.26
C ALA A 72 7.73 8.93 -6.98
N GLN A 73 7.04 9.87 -7.64
CA GLN A 73 7.21 11.30 -7.45
C GLN A 73 6.52 11.87 -6.19
N MET A 74 5.71 11.08 -5.48
CA MET A 74 4.96 11.56 -4.32
C MET A 74 5.11 10.63 -3.11
N PRO A 75 5.01 11.15 -1.87
CA PRO A 75 4.95 10.31 -0.68
C PRO A 75 3.67 9.48 -0.66
N ILE A 76 3.81 8.23 -0.24
CA ILE A 76 2.71 7.30 -0.03
C ILE A 76 2.79 6.81 1.40
N VAL A 77 1.66 6.71 2.09
CA VAL A 77 1.54 5.96 3.34
C VAL A 77 0.47 4.89 3.18
N VAL A 78 0.79 3.67 3.60
CA VAL A 78 -0.16 2.59 3.82
C VAL A 78 -0.49 2.57 5.31
N VAL A 79 -1.75 2.75 5.65
CA VAL A 79 -2.23 2.80 7.04
C VAL A 79 -2.95 1.50 7.35
N THR A 80 -2.58 0.85 8.45
CA THR A 80 -3.11 -0.47 8.83
C THR A 80 -3.52 -0.48 10.30
N ALA A 81 -4.70 -1.01 10.60
CA ALA A 81 -5.16 -1.22 11.96
C ALA A 81 -4.94 -2.68 12.41
N GLU A 82 -4.49 -2.88 13.65
CA GLU A 82 -4.09 -4.20 14.18
C GLU A 82 -5.20 -5.27 14.18
N ALA A 83 -6.47 -4.88 14.34
CA ALA A 83 -7.60 -5.81 14.40
C ALA A 83 -8.29 -6.00 13.04
N SER A 84 -7.78 -5.38 11.98
CA SER A 84 -8.27 -5.59 10.62
C SER A 84 -7.74 -6.89 10.03
N TRP A 85 -8.54 -7.54 9.18
CA TRP A 85 -8.06 -8.67 8.38
C TRP A 85 -6.96 -8.26 7.38
N MET A 86 -6.90 -6.96 7.03
CA MET A 86 -5.84 -6.38 6.18
C MET A 86 -4.48 -6.30 6.90
N ALA A 87 -4.46 -6.42 8.23
CA ALA A 87 -3.21 -6.42 9.01
C ALA A 87 -2.26 -7.55 8.61
N GLY A 88 -2.81 -8.67 8.15
CA GLY A 88 -2.05 -9.84 7.73
C GLY A 88 -1.28 -9.62 6.42
N ASP A 89 -1.75 -8.74 5.52
CA ASP A 89 -1.26 -8.66 4.14
C ASP A 89 -0.79 -7.27 3.68
N ASN A 90 -1.09 -6.19 4.40
CA ASN A 90 -0.74 -4.83 3.95
C ASN A 90 0.76 -4.58 3.84
N HIS A 91 1.58 -5.37 4.54
CA HIS A 91 3.03 -5.39 4.35
C HIS A 91 3.44 -5.74 2.89
N ALA A 92 2.63 -6.55 2.20
CA ALA A 92 2.85 -6.90 0.80
C ALA A 92 2.62 -5.71 -0.14
N MET A 93 1.63 -4.86 0.15
CA MET A 93 1.38 -3.63 -0.59
C MET A 93 2.58 -2.67 -0.48
N VAL A 94 3.11 -2.52 0.74
CA VAL A 94 4.30 -1.71 1.02
C VAL A 94 5.50 -2.25 0.25
N HIS A 95 5.74 -3.57 0.29
CA HIS A 95 6.84 -4.19 -0.44
C HIS A 95 6.69 -3.95 -1.96
N PHE A 96 5.52 -4.20 -2.55
CA PHE A 96 5.29 -3.97 -3.98
C PHE A 96 5.57 -2.52 -4.39
N LEU A 97 5.06 -1.54 -3.62
CA LEU A 97 5.26 -0.12 -3.90
C LEU A 97 6.73 0.28 -3.78
N ALA A 98 7.43 -0.20 -2.75
CA ALA A 98 8.86 0.03 -2.56
C ALA A 98 9.67 -0.57 -3.72
N GLN A 99 9.35 -1.80 -4.12
CA GLN A 99 9.97 -2.49 -5.26
C GLN A 99 9.74 -1.75 -6.58
N ALA A 100 8.55 -1.14 -6.75
CA ALA A 100 8.24 -0.26 -7.88
C ALA A 100 8.90 1.13 -7.79
N GLY A 101 9.81 1.35 -6.83
CA GLY A 101 10.56 2.57 -6.64
C GLY A 101 9.77 3.73 -6.05
N CYS A 102 8.65 3.45 -5.37
CA CYS A 102 7.87 4.46 -4.66
C CYS A 102 8.44 4.75 -3.27
N ARG A 103 8.33 6.00 -2.82
CA ARG A 103 8.58 6.37 -1.41
C ARG A 103 7.34 6.06 -0.59
N VAL A 104 7.30 4.88 0.01
CA VAL A 104 6.16 4.38 0.80
C VAL A 104 6.54 4.17 2.27
N GLU A 105 5.70 4.65 3.17
CA GLU A 105 5.73 4.35 4.61
C GLU A 105 4.64 3.33 4.96
N HIS A 106 4.93 2.44 5.92
CA HIS A 106 3.91 1.63 6.57
C HIS A 106 3.59 2.21 7.94
N LEU A 107 2.42 2.83 8.07
CA LEU A 107 1.92 3.33 9.34
C LEU A 107 1.01 2.26 9.95
N ARG A 108 1.45 1.65 11.04
CA ARG A 108 0.60 0.78 11.88
C ARG A 108 0.03 1.59 13.04
N LEU A 109 -1.27 1.50 13.27
CA LEU A 109 -1.95 2.31 14.29
C LEU A 109 -1.44 2.01 15.71
N GLU A 110 -1.16 0.75 16.00
CA GLU A 110 -0.70 0.28 17.30
C GLU A 110 0.70 0.81 17.65
N ASP A 111 1.57 0.99 16.64
CA ASP A 111 2.89 1.60 16.80
C ASP A 111 2.79 3.10 17.13
N ARG A 112 1.63 3.71 16.89
CA ARG A 112 1.28 5.09 17.23
C ARG A 112 0.39 5.19 18.47
N GLY A 113 0.21 4.09 19.21
CA GLY A 113 -0.60 4.03 20.43
C GLY A 113 -2.11 4.09 20.19
N ILE A 114 -2.57 3.80 18.98
CA ILE A 114 -3.98 3.72 18.60
C ILE A 114 -4.35 2.24 18.47
N HIS A 115 -5.27 1.76 19.30
CA HIS A 115 -5.57 0.33 19.43
C HIS A 115 -7.04 0.01 19.23
N GLY A 116 -7.31 -1.25 18.89
CA GLY A 116 -8.66 -1.82 18.81
C GLY A 116 -9.42 -1.54 17.52
N ASN A 117 -8.79 -0.86 16.56
CA ASN A 117 -9.42 -0.53 15.28
C ASN A 117 -9.41 -1.70 14.29
N GLY A 118 -10.52 -1.87 13.58
CA GLY A 118 -10.66 -2.76 12.43
C GLY A 118 -10.68 -1.99 11.11
N HIS A 119 -11.21 -2.64 10.07
CA HIS A 119 -11.10 -2.15 8.69
C HIS A 119 -11.78 -0.79 8.43
N ALA A 120 -12.97 -0.60 8.99
CA ALA A 120 -13.77 0.59 8.76
C ALA A 120 -13.42 1.71 9.76
N MET A 121 -12.12 2.00 9.93
CA MET A 121 -11.59 2.86 10.99
C MET A 121 -12.19 4.28 10.99
N GLN A 122 -12.61 4.79 9.84
CA GLN A 122 -13.31 6.07 9.71
C GLN A 122 -14.71 6.10 10.35
N LEU A 123 -15.30 4.94 10.62
CA LEU A 123 -16.62 4.79 11.25
C LEU A 123 -16.54 4.45 12.74
N GLU A 124 -15.33 4.29 13.28
CA GLU A 124 -15.13 3.88 14.66
C GLU A 124 -15.11 5.06 15.64
N ARG A 125 -15.25 4.77 16.93
CA ARG A 125 -15.46 5.79 17.98
C ARG A 125 -14.28 6.75 18.16
N ASN A 126 -13.08 6.34 17.79
CA ASN A 126 -11.84 7.11 17.86
C ASN A 126 -11.37 7.59 16.47
N SER A 127 -12.26 7.65 15.47
CA SER A 127 -11.93 8.09 14.11
C SER A 127 -11.29 9.48 14.07
N ASP A 128 -11.65 10.39 14.99
CA ASP A 128 -11.02 11.71 15.14
C ASP A 128 -9.52 11.61 15.48
N GLN A 129 -9.12 10.62 16.29
CA GLN A 129 -7.71 10.38 16.64
C GLN A 129 -6.92 9.92 15.41
N ILE A 130 -7.53 9.06 14.60
CA ILE A 130 -6.94 8.58 13.33
C ILE A 130 -6.85 9.73 12.33
N ALA A 131 -7.91 10.52 12.17
CA ALA A 131 -7.92 11.69 11.30
C ALA A 131 -6.83 12.71 11.69
N ALA A 132 -6.61 12.92 12.99
CA ALA A 132 -5.53 13.78 13.48
C ALA A 132 -4.14 13.22 13.15
N LEU A 133 -3.93 11.91 13.33
CA LEU A 133 -2.68 11.24 12.95
C LEU A 133 -2.37 11.39 11.46
N LEU A 134 -3.37 11.12 10.59
CA LEU A 134 -3.21 11.25 9.14
C LEU A 134 -2.99 12.70 8.72
N SER A 135 -3.68 13.66 9.35
CA SER A 135 -3.47 15.09 9.10
C SER A 135 -2.07 15.54 9.50
N GLY A 136 -1.55 15.02 10.62
CA GLY A 136 -0.17 15.22 11.05
C GLY A 136 0.83 14.71 10.02
N TRP A 137 0.68 13.45 9.58
CA TRP A 137 1.52 12.86 8.55
C TRP A 137 1.53 13.68 7.25
N ILE A 138 0.37 14.16 6.81
CA ILE A 138 0.24 15.05 5.63
C ILE A 138 1.01 16.36 5.84
N GLY A 139 0.89 16.97 7.01
CA GLY A 139 1.56 18.24 7.34
C GLY A 139 3.08 18.13 7.43
N GLU A 140 3.61 16.93 7.70
CA GLU A 140 5.05 16.64 7.72
C GLU A 140 5.65 16.48 6.31
N GLN A 141 4.81 16.24 5.30
CA GLN A 141 5.29 16.11 3.93
C GLN A 141 5.61 17.49 3.32
N ASP A 142 6.71 17.59 2.57
CA ASP A 142 7.00 18.76 1.74
C ASP A 142 6.10 18.78 0.50
N LEU A 143 4.88 19.30 0.65
CA LEU A 143 3.83 19.30 -0.39
C LEU A 143 3.81 20.58 -1.24
N THR A 144 4.66 21.57 -0.95
CA THR A 144 4.61 22.89 -1.58
C THR A 144 5.50 23.02 -2.84
N ASN A 145 6.36 22.04 -3.12
CA ASN A 145 7.39 22.13 -4.18
C ASN A 145 7.24 21.17 -5.39
N SER A 146 6.08 20.55 -5.61
CA SER A 146 5.82 19.71 -6.80
C SER A 146 5.12 20.43 -7.98
#